data_AF-A0A402AZ89-F1
#
_entry.id   AF-A0A402AZ89-F1
#
_cell.length_a   1.000
_cell.length_b   1.000
_cell.length_c   1.000
_cell.angle_alpha   90.00
_cell.angle_beta   90.00
_cell.angle_gamma   90.00
#
_symmetry.space_group_name_H-M   'P 1'
#
loop_
_entity.id
_entity.type
_entity.pdbx_description
1 polymer ?
#
loop_
_entity_poly.entity_id
_entity_poly.type
_entity_poly.pdbx_seq_one_letter_code
_entity_poly.pdbx_strand_id
1 'polypeptide(L)'
;MDQQPWIIKRQSRRKVLKQFGAVAGASLTLEGILAATQSTSAHASASSNPINHVLVACQENRTFDEYYGHYPNAGAFGIPQNYSQPDGNGGSVRPYHFPLPISNDVSHSWQSIHSEWNNGAMNGVYTTDGFGAMGYYDGSDLAFYYSLADQFTLCGNYFCYQLGPTTPTAWRCGVAPVVATPPTI
;
A
#
# COMPACT_ATOMS: atom_id res chain seq x y z
N MET A 1 -32.77 40.19 -8.93
CA MET A 1 -31.43 39.57 -8.97
C MET A 1 -31.68 38.10 -9.26
N ASP A 2 -31.78 37.79 -10.54
CA ASP A 2 -32.32 36.52 -11.03
C ASP A 2 -31.18 35.54 -11.27
N GLN A 3 -31.23 34.40 -10.58
CA GLN A 3 -30.25 33.32 -10.66
C GLN A 3 -30.60 32.43 -11.88
N GLN A 4 -29.82 32.55 -12.96
CA GLN A 4 -29.93 31.69 -14.15
C GLN A 4 -29.24 30.33 -13.93
N PRO A 5 -29.90 29.19 -14.22
CA PRO A 5 -29.32 27.87 -14.07
C PRO A 5 -28.38 27.52 -15.25
N TRP A 6 -27.19 27.02 -14.92
CA TRP A 6 -26.19 26.55 -15.86
C TRP A 6 -26.65 25.22 -16.50
N ILE A 7 -27.12 25.27 -17.74
CA ILE A 7 -27.43 24.07 -18.53
C ILE A 7 -26.14 23.54 -19.14
N ILE A 8 -25.65 22.38 -18.68
CA ILE A 8 -24.66 21.59 -19.44
C ILE A 8 -25.32 21.10 -20.73
N LYS A 9 -24.93 21.71 -21.86
CA LYS A 9 -25.29 21.24 -23.19
C LYS A 9 -24.49 19.97 -23.49
N ARG A 10 -25.08 18.78 -23.30
CA ARG A 10 -24.47 17.50 -23.73
C ARG A 10 -24.26 17.52 -25.25
N GLN A 11 -23.00 17.60 -25.68
CA GLN A 11 -22.63 17.46 -27.09
C GLN A 11 -22.78 16.00 -27.52
N SER A 12 -23.55 15.75 -28.58
CA SER A 12 -23.83 14.40 -29.08
C SER A 12 -22.63 13.85 -29.87
N ARG A 13 -22.08 12.72 -29.41
CA ARG A 13 -20.96 11.96 -30.02
C ARG A 13 -21.15 11.66 -31.51
N ARG A 14 -22.38 11.63 -32.02
CA ARG A 14 -22.68 11.44 -33.45
C ARG A 14 -22.28 12.62 -34.34
N LYS A 15 -22.06 13.82 -33.79
CA LYS A 15 -21.70 15.01 -34.58
C LYS A 15 -20.19 15.07 -34.88
N VAL A 16 -19.36 14.60 -33.95
CA VAL A 16 -17.88 14.53 -34.11
C VAL A 16 -17.48 13.48 -35.17
N LEU A 17 -18.19 12.35 -35.22
CA LEU A 17 -17.89 11.28 -36.18
C LEU A 17 -18.23 11.65 -37.64
N LYS A 18 -19.08 12.65 -37.87
CA LYS A 18 -19.42 13.14 -39.22
C LYS A 18 -18.40 14.14 -39.80
N GLN A 19 -17.48 14.67 -38.98
CA GLN A 19 -16.46 15.62 -39.43
C GLN A 19 -15.15 14.96 -39.91
N PHE A 20 -14.96 13.65 -39.71
CA PHE A 20 -13.76 12.93 -40.16
C PHE A 20 -13.95 12.08 -41.42
N GLY A 21 -15.15 12.06 -42.03
CA GLY A 21 -15.48 11.19 -43.17
C GLY A 21 -15.38 11.84 -44.56
N ALA A 22 -14.78 13.03 -44.72
CA ALA A 22 -14.89 13.81 -45.96
C ALA A 22 -13.56 14.08 -46.69
N VAL A 23 -12.47 13.35 -46.41
CA VAL A 23 -11.23 13.48 -47.19
C VAL A 23 -10.61 12.13 -47.49
N ALA A 24 -11.15 11.46 -48.52
CA ALA A 24 -10.46 10.37 -49.22
C ALA A 24 -10.96 10.30 -50.67
N GLY A 25 -10.07 10.53 -51.64
CA GLY A 25 -10.25 9.98 -53.00
C GLY A 25 -10.28 10.96 -54.17
N ALA A 26 -9.26 11.81 -54.32
CA ALA A 26 -8.87 12.33 -55.65
C ALA A 26 -7.39 11.96 -55.88
N SER A 27 -7.14 11.30 -57.01
CA SER A 27 -5.86 10.67 -57.38
C SER A 27 -4.83 11.66 -57.93
N LEU A 28 -3.54 11.26 -57.87
CA LEU A 28 -2.48 11.34 -58.90
C LEU A 28 -1.12 11.94 -58.45
N THR A 29 -0.09 11.15 -58.74
CA THR A 29 1.30 11.47 -59.16
C THR A 29 2.39 11.99 -58.20
N LEU A 30 3.42 11.15 -58.10
CA LEU A 30 4.86 11.40 -58.30
C LEU A 30 5.72 11.99 -57.16
N GLU A 31 6.81 11.25 -56.90
CA GLU A 31 8.12 11.67 -56.36
C GLU A 31 8.26 12.07 -54.89
N GLY A 32 9.33 11.55 -54.27
CA GLY A 32 9.89 12.12 -53.05
C GLY A 32 10.43 11.07 -52.10
N ILE A 33 11.73 10.81 -52.19
CA ILE A 33 12.53 10.05 -51.23
C ILE A 33 12.21 10.56 -49.81
N LEU A 34 11.57 9.72 -48.99
CA LEU A 34 11.36 9.98 -47.57
C LEU A 34 12.71 9.88 -46.85
N ALA A 35 13.47 10.98 -46.84
CA ALA A 35 14.47 11.20 -45.81
C ALA A 35 13.70 11.29 -44.49
N ALA A 36 13.67 10.19 -43.73
CA ALA A 36 13.18 10.16 -42.37
C ALA A 36 14.08 11.06 -41.53
N THR A 37 13.75 12.35 -41.45
CA THR A 37 14.19 13.20 -40.35
C THR A 37 13.61 12.57 -39.10
N GLN A 38 14.44 11.77 -38.42
CA GLN A 38 14.21 11.41 -37.04
C GLN A 38 14.23 12.73 -36.28
N SER A 39 13.06 13.33 -36.10
CA SER A 39 12.82 14.28 -35.04
C SER A 39 13.13 13.51 -33.77
N THR A 40 14.37 13.63 -33.28
CA THR A 40 14.65 13.36 -31.89
C THR A 40 13.74 14.32 -31.14
N SER A 41 12.59 13.83 -30.70
CA SER A 41 11.80 14.49 -29.67
C SER A 41 12.77 14.64 -28.51
N ALA A 42 13.37 15.82 -28.41
CA ALA A 42 14.03 16.27 -27.21
C ALA A 42 13.00 16.01 -26.12
N HIS A 43 13.24 14.99 -25.30
CA HIS A 43 12.49 14.79 -24.08
C HIS A 43 12.69 16.09 -23.33
N ALA A 44 11.63 16.91 -23.32
CA ALA A 44 11.66 18.17 -22.62
C ALA A 44 12.00 17.85 -21.16
N SER A 45 13.21 18.24 -20.76
CA SER A 45 13.62 18.24 -19.36
C SER A 45 12.72 19.20 -18.60
N ALA A 46 11.62 18.69 -18.07
CA ALA A 46 10.82 19.31 -17.02
C ALA A 46 9.85 18.28 -16.44
N SER A 47 10.33 17.35 -15.59
CA SER A 47 9.41 16.66 -14.69
C SER A 47 9.17 17.54 -13.46
N SER A 48 8.37 18.59 -13.62
CA SER A 48 7.70 19.16 -12.44
C SER A 48 6.84 18.05 -11.86
N ASN A 49 7.12 17.63 -10.63
CA ASN A 49 6.30 16.62 -9.95
C ASN A 49 4.82 17.02 -10.05
N PRO A 50 3.94 16.22 -10.70
CA PRO A 50 2.55 16.60 -10.91
C PRO A 50 1.71 16.55 -9.62
N ILE A 51 2.29 16.13 -8.50
CA ILE A 51 1.62 16.03 -7.20
C ILE A 51 1.53 17.42 -6.56
N ASN A 52 0.32 17.96 -6.47
CA ASN A 52 0.03 19.25 -5.81
C ASN A 52 -0.30 19.11 -4.32
N HIS A 53 -0.83 17.96 -3.90
CA HIS A 53 -1.30 17.72 -2.54
C HIS A 53 -0.92 16.31 -2.08
N VAL A 54 -0.50 16.20 -0.83
CA VAL A 54 -0.25 14.93 -0.15
C VAL A 54 -1.14 14.90 1.08
N LEU A 55 -2.07 13.93 1.12
CA LEU A 55 -2.82 13.62 2.31
C LEU A 55 -2.16 12.43 2.99
N VAL A 56 -1.81 12.60 4.26
CA VAL A 56 -1.23 11.55 5.08
C VAL A 56 -2.26 11.15 6.13
N ALA A 57 -2.81 9.95 6.02
CA ALA A 57 -3.71 9.36 7.01
C ALA A 57 -2.92 8.33 7.83
N CYS A 58 -2.87 8.54 9.13
CA CYS A 58 -2.01 7.77 10.03
C CYS A 58 -2.87 6.89 10.91
N GLN A 59 -2.70 5.58 10.78
CA GLN A 59 -3.37 4.59 11.62
C GLN A 59 -2.55 4.31 12.88
N GLU A 60 -3.20 3.81 13.92
CA GLU A 60 -2.58 3.51 15.21
C GLU A 60 -2.54 2.00 15.45
N ASN A 61 -1.47 1.52 16.09
CA ASN A 61 -1.34 0.20 16.72
C ASN A 61 -1.60 -1.02 15.82
N ARG A 62 -1.23 -0.97 14.53
CA ARG A 62 -1.33 -2.13 13.61
C ARG A 62 0.03 -2.50 13.03
N THR A 63 0.35 -3.80 13.03
CA THR A 63 1.53 -4.29 12.30
C THR A 63 1.20 -4.47 10.82
N PHE A 64 2.26 -4.56 10.01
CA PHE A 64 2.12 -5.07 8.64
C PHE A 64 1.57 -6.50 8.63
N ASP A 65 2.06 -7.39 9.50
CA ASP A 65 1.67 -8.80 9.51
C ASP A 65 0.21 -9.03 9.91
N GLU A 66 -0.31 -8.19 10.80
CA GLU A 66 -1.70 -8.24 11.23
C GLU A 66 -2.66 -7.88 10.09
N TYR A 67 -2.32 -6.92 9.23
CA TYR A 67 -3.19 -6.47 8.13
C TYR A 67 -2.88 -7.18 6.81
N TYR A 68 -1.62 -7.25 6.44
CA TYR A 68 -1.14 -7.66 5.12
C TYR A 68 -0.22 -8.87 5.16
N GLY A 69 0.03 -9.48 6.32
CA GLY A 69 0.86 -10.68 6.43
C GLY A 69 0.32 -11.86 5.63
N HIS A 70 -1.00 -11.96 5.49
CA HIS A 70 -1.69 -12.96 4.65
C HIS A 70 -2.19 -12.41 3.31
N TYR A 71 -1.76 -11.21 2.91
CA TYR A 71 -2.15 -10.64 1.62
C TYR A 71 -1.53 -11.46 0.47
N PRO A 72 -2.32 -11.96 -0.51
CA PRO A 72 -1.82 -12.85 -1.56
C PRO A 72 -0.69 -12.25 -2.41
N ASN A 73 -0.67 -10.92 -2.57
CA ASN A 73 0.34 -10.21 -3.36
C ASN A 73 1.47 -9.61 -2.50
N ALA A 74 1.58 -9.96 -1.21
CA ALA A 74 2.67 -9.49 -0.34
C ALA A 74 4.04 -10.08 -0.72
N GLY A 75 4.07 -11.19 -1.47
CA GLY A 75 5.31 -11.82 -1.93
C GLY A 75 6.22 -12.21 -0.75
N ALA A 76 7.47 -11.75 -0.76
CA ALA A 76 8.46 -12.05 0.27
C ALA A 76 8.20 -11.33 1.62
N PHE A 77 7.30 -10.34 1.65
CA PHE A 77 6.98 -9.58 2.87
C PHE A 77 5.85 -10.23 3.69
N GLY A 78 5.16 -11.23 3.15
CA GLY A 78 4.12 -11.95 3.88
C GLY A 78 4.68 -12.88 4.95
N ILE A 79 3.79 -13.35 5.83
CA ILE A 79 4.15 -14.32 6.87
C ILE A 79 4.52 -15.66 6.21
N PRO A 80 5.69 -16.26 6.53
CA PRO A 80 6.05 -17.57 6.02
C PRO A 80 5.05 -18.66 6.47
N GLN A 81 4.69 -19.60 5.59
CA GLN A 81 3.64 -20.61 5.88
C GLN A 81 3.86 -21.45 7.15
N ASN A 82 5.10 -21.63 7.59
CA ASN A 82 5.44 -22.41 8.79
C ASN A 82 5.97 -21.53 9.92
N TYR A 83 5.65 -20.24 9.90
CA TYR A 83 6.05 -19.33 10.97
C TYR A 83 5.38 -19.70 12.31
N SER A 84 6.16 -19.67 13.38
CA SER A 84 5.69 -19.90 14.74
C SER A 84 6.58 -19.14 15.74
N GLN A 85 6.00 -18.73 16.85
CA GLN A 85 6.70 -18.14 17.99
C GLN A 85 6.83 -19.14 19.13
N PRO A 86 7.89 -19.10 19.95
CA PRO A 86 7.98 -19.95 21.15
C PRO A 86 6.90 -19.57 22.16
N ASP A 87 6.34 -20.57 22.85
CA ASP A 87 5.26 -20.36 23.83
C ASP A 87 5.75 -20.05 25.26
N GLY A 88 7.07 -20.03 25.47
CA GLY A 88 7.73 -19.87 26.77
C GLY A 88 7.77 -21.14 27.65
N ASN A 89 7.09 -22.21 27.25
CA ASN A 89 6.96 -23.48 27.98
C ASN A 89 7.56 -24.68 27.22
N GLY A 90 8.35 -24.42 26.18
CA GLY A 90 8.98 -25.45 25.34
C GLY A 90 8.16 -25.87 24.12
N GLY A 91 7.02 -25.24 23.88
CA GLY A 91 6.19 -25.37 22.68
C GLY A 91 6.30 -24.17 21.75
N SER A 92 5.36 -24.11 20.80
CA SER A 92 5.28 -23.05 19.80
C SER A 92 3.84 -22.69 19.47
N VAL A 93 3.58 -21.42 19.20
CA VAL A 93 2.28 -20.88 18.79
C VAL A 93 2.37 -20.35 17.36
N ARG A 94 1.38 -20.72 16.56
CA ARG A 94 1.22 -20.22 15.19
C ARG A 94 0.30 -19.00 15.18
N PRO A 95 0.48 -18.07 14.22
CA PRO A 95 -0.49 -17.02 14.00
C PRO A 95 -1.88 -17.60 13.71
N TYR A 96 -2.93 -16.88 14.12
CA TYR A 96 -4.30 -17.32 13.92
C TYR A 96 -5.17 -16.16 13.41
N HIS A 97 -6.23 -16.49 12.69
CA HIS A 97 -7.16 -15.50 12.17
C HIS A 97 -8.04 -14.95 13.30
N PHE A 98 -8.15 -13.63 13.42
CA PHE A 98 -9.00 -13.01 14.44
C PHE A 98 -10.48 -13.28 14.14
N PRO A 99 -11.26 -13.80 15.10
CA PRO A 99 -12.65 -14.17 14.85
C PRO A 99 -13.58 -12.96 14.65
N LEU A 100 -13.16 -11.79 15.10
CA LEU A 100 -13.88 -10.52 15.00
C LEU A 100 -12.86 -9.39 14.79
N PRO A 101 -13.24 -8.27 14.14
CA PRO A 101 -12.40 -7.07 13.98
C PRO A 101 -12.28 -6.26 15.27
N ILE A 102 -12.12 -6.96 16.39
CA ILE A 102 -11.98 -6.42 17.74
C ILE A 102 -10.78 -7.14 18.34
N SER A 103 -9.60 -6.61 18.10
CA SER A 103 -8.40 -7.05 18.80
C SER A 103 -8.31 -6.30 20.14
N ASN A 104 -7.78 -6.97 21.16
CA ASN A 104 -7.33 -6.26 22.35
C ASN A 104 -6.09 -5.45 22.00
N ASP A 105 -5.91 -4.32 22.69
CA ASP A 105 -4.68 -3.54 22.57
C ASP A 105 -3.54 -4.31 23.23
N VAL A 106 -2.46 -4.53 22.47
CA VAL A 106 -1.24 -5.18 22.96
C VAL A 106 -0.29 -4.16 23.58
N SER A 107 0.79 -4.59 24.21
CA SER A 107 1.66 -3.68 24.93
C SER A 107 2.64 -2.98 23.99
N HIS A 108 2.39 -1.71 23.66
CA HIS A 108 3.28 -0.92 22.80
C HIS A 108 4.36 -0.16 23.60
N SER A 109 4.69 -0.60 24.81
CA SER A 109 5.70 0.05 25.65
C SER A 109 7.10 -0.15 25.07
N TRP A 110 8.03 0.74 25.41
CA TRP A 110 9.44 0.57 25.03
C TRP A 110 9.97 -0.80 25.48
N GLN A 111 9.69 -1.18 26.73
CA GLN A 111 10.15 -2.43 27.31
C GLN A 111 9.57 -3.65 26.61
N SER A 112 8.28 -3.61 26.28
CA SER A 112 7.58 -4.70 25.61
C SER A 112 8.14 -4.91 24.21
N ILE A 113 8.18 -3.86 23.38
CA ILE A 113 8.66 -3.94 21.99
C ILE A 113 10.12 -4.43 21.93
N HIS A 114 10.98 -4.02 22.86
CA HIS A 114 12.37 -4.52 22.91
C HIS A 114 12.46 -5.98 23.35
N SER A 115 11.55 -6.44 24.20
CA SER A 115 11.45 -7.84 24.62
C SER A 115 10.94 -8.71 23.47
N GLU A 116 9.96 -8.22 22.71
CA GLU A 116 9.43 -8.88 21.52
C GLU A 116 10.48 -9.01 20.40
N TRP A 117 11.20 -7.91 20.14
CA TRP A 117 12.28 -7.85 19.16
C TRP A 117 13.46 -8.76 19.54
N ASN A 118 13.72 -8.90 20.85
CA ASN A 118 14.77 -9.73 21.44
C ASN A 118 16.12 -9.67 20.69
N ASN A 119 16.72 -8.47 20.61
CA ASN A 119 18.01 -8.25 19.93
C ASN A 119 18.03 -8.72 18.46
N GLY A 120 16.89 -8.69 17.78
CA GLY A 120 16.74 -9.11 16.38
C GLY A 120 16.43 -10.59 16.19
N ALA A 121 16.28 -11.36 17.27
CA ALA A 121 15.87 -12.76 17.18
C ALA A 121 14.38 -12.92 16.85
N MET A 122 13.55 -11.90 17.09
CA MET A 122 12.12 -11.86 16.71
C MET A 122 11.33 -13.06 17.23
N ASN A 123 11.64 -13.52 18.43
CA ASN A 123 11.05 -14.71 19.05
C ASN A 123 10.42 -14.39 20.42
N GLY A 124 10.21 -13.11 20.74
CA GLY A 124 9.66 -12.68 22.02
C GLY A 124 8.19 -12.23 21.98
N VAL A 125 7.56 -12.22 20.81
CA VAL A 125 6.22 -11.63 20.60
C VAL A 125 5.19 -12.32 21.50
N TYR A 126 5.07 -13.64 21.37
CA TYR A 126 4.13 -14.40 22.17
C TYR A 126 4.48 -14.44 23.66
N THR A 127 5.77 -14.50 24.01
CA THR A 127 6.17 -14.54 25.42
C THR A 127 5.94 -13.22 26.16
N THR A 128 5.84 -12.11 25.42
CA THR A 128 5.63 -10.77 25.99
C THR A 128 4.15 -10.43 26.06
N ASP A 129 3.43 -10.52 24.93
CA ASP A 129 2.04 -10.05 24.82
C ASP A 129 1.01 -11.18 24.61
N GLY A 130 1.49 -12.43 24.55
CA GLY A 130 0.64 -13.61 24.57
C GLY A 130 -0.18 -13.79 23.29
N PHE A 131 -1.36 -14.40 23.47
CA PHE A 131 -2.23 -14.78 22.38
C PHE A 131 -2.67 -13.58 21.53
N GLY A 132 -2.97 -12.43 22.17
CA GLY A 132 -3.46 -11.24 21.47
C GLY A 132 -2.51 -10.69 20.40
N ALA A 133 -1.20 -10.91 20.52
CA ALA A 133 -0.20 -10.44 19.56
C ALA A 133 -0.02 -11.36 18.34
N MET A 134 -0.60 -12.57 18.35
CA MET A 134 -0.44 -13.56 17.27
C MET A 134 -1.59 -13.55 16.26
N GLY A 135 -2.58 -12.68 16.42
CA GLY A 135 -3.72 -12.63 15.53
C GLY A 135 -3.45 -11.85 14.23
N TYR A 136 -4.11 -12.25 13.16
CA TYR A 136 -4.10 -11.54 11.87
C TYR A 136 -5.50 -11.43 11.26
N TYR A 137 -5.67 -10.47 10.37
CA TYR A 137 -6.84 -10.28 9.52
C TYR A 137 -6.55 -10.69 8.08
N ASP A 138 -7.60 -11.01 7.34
CA ASP A 138 -7.51 -11.26 5.90
C ASP A 138 -8.40 -10.30 5.09
N GLY A 139 -8.47 -10.53 3.77
CA GLY A 139 -9.26 -9.70 2.87
C GLY A 139 -10.77 -9.75 3.11
N SER A 140 -11.27 -10.71 3.89
CA SER A 140 -12.67 -10.78 4.29
C SER A 140 -13.00 -9.80 5.41
N ASP A 141 -12.06 -9.52 6.32
CA ASP A 141 -12.24 -8.55 7.41
C ASP A 141 -11.91 -7.12 6.95
N LEU A 142 -10.83 -6.97 6.18
CA LEU A 142 -10.26 -5.68 5.79
C LEU A 142 -10.42 -5.39 4.29
N ALA A 143 -11.59 -5.69 3.74
CA ALA A 143 -11.87 -5.58 2.31
C ALA A 143 -11.52 -4.20 1.71
N PHE A 144 -11.77 -3.11 2.45
CA PHE A 144 -11.40 -1.76 2.01
C PHE A 144 -9.88 -1.61 1.84
N TYR A 145 -9.09 -2.05 2.82
CA TYR A 145 -7.62 -1.94 2.77
C TYR A 145 -7.01 -2.84 1.70
N TYR A 146 -7.52 -4.06 1.54
CA TYR A 146 -7.09 -4.96 0.48
C TYR A 146 -7.39 -4.37 -0.89
N SER A 147 -8.57 -3.76 -1.07
CA SER A 147 -8.93 -3.08 -2.32
C SER A 147 -8.01 -1.89 -2.66
N LEU A 148 -7.44 -1.22 -1.65
CA LEU A 148 -6.44 -0.18 -1.84
C LEU A 148 -5.08 -0.79 -2.21
N ALA A 149 -4.67 -1.86 -1.55
CA ALA A 149 -3.43 -2.57 -1.84
C ALA A 149 -3.44 -3.23 -3.25
N ASP A 150 -4.61 -3.60 -3.77
CA ASP A 150 -4.77 -4.13 -5.12
C ASP A 150 -4.69 -3.03 -6.21
N GLN A 151 -5.17 -1.82 -5.90
CA GLN A 151 -5.26 -0.71 -6.86
C GLN A 151 -4.08 0.26 -6.82
N PHE A 152 -3.37 0.31 -5.68
CA PHE A 152 -2.28 1.25 -5.42
C PHE A 152 -1.03 0.54 -4.91
N THR A 153 0.04 1.31 -4.70
CA THR A 153 1.31 0.79 -4.20
C THR A 153 1.23 0.50 -2.70
N LEU A 154 1.56 -0.73 -2.32
CA LEU A 154 1.79 -1.13 -0.91
C LEU A 154 3.29 -1.21 -0.62
N CYS A 155 3.72 -0.59 0.49
CA CYS A 155 5.11 -0.66 0.94
C CYS A 155 5.30 -1.79 1.97
N GLY A 156 5.83 -2.94 1.55
CA GLY A 156 6.11 -4.09 2.44
C GLY A 156 7.35 -3.93 3.35
N ASN A 157 8.18 -2.92 3.10
CA ASN A 157 9.43 -2.67 3.84
C ASN A 157 9.45 -1.25 4.44
N TYR A 158 8.38 -0.88 5.15
CA TYR A 158 8.22 0.43 5.78
C TYR A 158 8.17 0.27 7.30
N PHE A 159 9.17 0.85 8.00
CA PHE A 159 9.31 0.75 9.45
C PHE A 159 9.32 2.12 10.11
N CYS A 160 8.94 2.16 11.39
CA CYS A 160 9.16 3.33 12.22
C CYS A 160 10.66 3.62 12.37
N TYR A 161 11.01 4.85 12.70
CA TYR A 161 12.41 5.21 12.95
C TYR A 161 12.93 4.70 14.31
N GLN A 162 12.03 4.40 15.26
CA GLN A 162 12.35 4.00 16.62
C GLN A 162 11.30 3.04 17.15
N LEU A 163 11.76 1.91 17.70
CA LEU A 163 10.93 0.97 18.43
C LEU A 163 10.33 1.65 19.66
N GLY A 164 9.01 1.77 19.73
CA GLY A 164 8.35 2.46 20.85
C GLY A 164 6.88 2.81 20.59
N PRO A 165 6.23 3.44 21.59
CA PRO A 165 4.83 3.82 21.52
C PRO A 165 4.59 4.99 20.55
N THR A 166 3.33 5.39 20.42
CA THR A 166 2.88 6.48 19.55
C THR A 166 3.61 7.81 19.81
N THR A 167 3.96 8.15 21.05
CA THR A 167 4.51 9.49 21.38
C THR A 167 5.86 9.82 20.71
N PRO A 168 6.88 8.94 20.67
CA PRO A 168 8.08 9.20 19.89
C PRO A 168 7.81 9.23 18.37
N THR A 169 6.87 8.44 17.86
CA THR A 169 6.70 8.22 16.41
C THR A 169 5.55 8.98 15.74
N ALA A 170 4.71 9.68 16.50
CA ALA A 170 3.50 10.36 16.02
C ALA A 170 3.74 11.28 14.82
N TRP A 171 4.91 11.91 14.75
CA TRP A 171 5.28 12.83 13.65
C TRP A 171 5.56 12.13 12.31
N ARG A 172 5.71 10.80 12.31
CA ARG A 172 6.07 9.98 11.14
C ARG A 172 5.09 8.83 10.87
N CYS A 173 3.95 8.81 11.55
CA CYS A 173 2.86 7.87 11.27
C CYS A 173 3.29 6.40 11.26
N GLY A 174 4.06 5.99 12.27
CA GLY A 174 4.48 4.60 12.43
C GLY A 174 4.45 4.18 13.89
N VAL A 175 3.48 3.36 14.28
CA VAL A 175 3.64 2.52 15.48
C VAL A 175 4.40 1.28 15.02
N ALA A 176 5.41 0.83 15.77
CA ALA A 176 6.06 -0.45 15.49
C ALA A 176 5.65 -1.48 16.52
N PRO A 177 4.62 -2.27 16.22
CA PRO A 177 4.59 -3.61 16.74
C PRO A 177 5.51 -4.49 15.87
N VAL A 178 6.09 -5.49 16.50
CA VAL A 178 7.20 -6.30 15.98
C VAL A 178 6.73 -7.15 14.79
N VAL A 179 7.40 -6.98 13.64
CA VAL A 179 7.11 -7.70 12.38
C VAL A 179 7.72 -9.11 12.44
N ALA A 180 6.94 -10.16 12.29
CA ALA A 180 7.38 -11.56 12.26
C ALA A 180 8.55 -11.84 11.31
N THR A 181 8.72 -11.02 10.27
CA THR A 181 9.82 -11.10 9.31
C THR A 181 10.86 -10.01 9.56
N PRO A 182 12.10 -10.36 9.97
CA PRO A 182 13.19 -9.39 9.96
C PRO A 182 13.50 -8.99 8.50
N PRO A 183 13.83 -7.72 8.22
CA PRO A 183 14.26 -7.33 6.89
C PRO A 183 15.53 -8.10 6.53
N THR A 184 15.47 -8.93 5.49
CA THR A 184 16.68 -9.40 4.81
C THR A 184 17.27 -8.21 4.07
N ILE A 185 18.43 -7.72 4.53
CA ILE A 185 19.29 -6.77 3.80
C ILE A 185 20.02 -7.53 2.69
#